data_AF-A0A9D0BEA1-F1
#
_entry.id   AF-A0A9D0BEA1-F1
#
_cell.length_a   1.000
_cell.length_b   1.000
_cell.length_c   1.000
_cell.angle_alpha   90.00
_cell.angle_beta   90.00
_cell.angle_gamma   90.00
#
_symmetry.space_group_name_H-M   'P 1'
#
loop_
_entity.id
_entity.type
_entity.pdbx_description
1 polymer ?
#
loop_
_entity_poly.entity_id
_entity_poly.type
_entity_poly.pdbx_seq_one_letter_code
_entity_poly.pdbx_strand_id
1 'polypeptide(L)'
;MNCNPAVLGDRIRTYSEAVEAVTHLDILRAVDMTVDNLVREQRMLRGYLRLAEDALDFVHSCDADMALDDDDDTAVKLLEGAEGDIAAMHADFERRMQAALDDDRLNGDHEEAVVNEYRETLDLLERMHAMTTKLRWAIMEHDADVDEVTGEFDNAEDLIAHLRRA
;
A
#
# COMPACT_ATOMS: atom_id res chain seq x y z
N MET A 1 -39.38 -27.03 -44.20
CA MET A 1 -38.02 -27.09 -43.63
C MET A 1 -38.01 -28.18 -42.59
N ASN A 2 -37.28 -29.28 -42.82
CA ASN A 2 -37.12 -30.33 -41.81
C ASN A 2 -36.04 -29.90 -40.82
N CYS A 3 -36.42 -29.64 -39.57
CA CYS A 3 -35.48 -29.50 -38.47
C CYS A 3 -34.90 -30.87 -38.15
N ASN A 4 -33.63 -31.11 -38.49
CA ASN A 4 -32.92 -32.33 -38.12
C ASN A 4 -32.28 -32.13 -36.73
N PRO A 5 -32.71 -32.88 -35.70
CA PRO A 5 -32.18 -32.74 -34.33
C PRO A 5 -30.67 -32.95 -34.23
N ALA A 6 -30.07 -33.81 -35.06
CA ALA A 6 -28.62 -34.03 -35.06
C ALA A 6 -27.84 -32.80 -35.55
N VAL A 7 -28.35 -32.13 -36.59
CA VAL A 7 -27.75 -30.89 -37.13
C VAL A 7 -27.90 -29.74 -36.12
N LEU A 8 -29.00 -29.69 -35.38
CA LEU A 8 -29.17 -28.73 -34.30
C LEU A 8 -28.20 -29.00 -33.14
N GLY A 9 -28.04 -30.26 -32.74
CA GLY A 9 -27.10 -30.68 -31.68
C GLY A 9 -25.65 -30.31 -31.99
N ASP A 10 -25.18 -30.58 -33.21
CA ASP A 10 -23.84 -30.19 -33.64
C ASP A 10 -23.66 -28.66 -33.66
N ARG A 11 -24.67 -27.91 -34.12
CA ARG A 11 -24.61 -26.44 -34.10
C ARG A 11 -24.55 -25.86 -32.69
N ILE A 12 -25.33 -26.41 -31.75
CA ILE A 12 -25.30 -25.99 -30.35
C ILE A 12 -23.93 -26.28 -29.73
N ARG A 13 -23.36 -27.45 -30.01
CA ARG A 13 -22.02 -27.83 -29.53
C ARG A 13 -20.93 -26.89 -30.05
N THR A 14 -20.88 -26.65 -31.36
CA THR A 14 -19.90 -25.72 -31.96
C THR A 14 -20.07 -24.29 -31.42
N TYR A 15 -21.31 -23.84 -31.20
CA TYR A 15 -21.55 -22.53 -30.59
C TYR A 15 -21.05 -22.49 -29.13
N SER A 16 -21.31 -23.54 -28.34
CA SER A 16 -20.84 -23.66 -26.96
C SER A 16 -19.31 -23.65 -26.88
N GLU A 17 -18.63 -24.43 -27.73
CA GLU A 17 -17.17 -24.48 -27.84
C GLU A 17 -16.59 -23.09 -28.21
N ALA A 18 -17.25 -22.37 -29.13
CA ALA A 18 -16.84 -21.02 -29.51
C ALA A 18 -17.03 -20.00 -28.39
N VAL A 19 -18.13 -20.07 -27.64
CA VAL A 19 -18.40 -19.19 -26.49
C VAL A 19 -17.40 -19.46 -25.36
N GLU A 20 -17.09 -20.72 -25.09
CA GLU A 20 -16.10 -21.13 -24.09
C GLU A 20 -14.71 -20.60 -24.45
N ALA A 21 -14.29 -20.74 -25.70
CA ALA A 21 -13.01 -20.23 -26.19
C ALA A 21 -12.90 -18.69 -26.05
N VAL A 22 -13.95 -17.94 -26.38
CA VAL A 22 -13.96 -16.47 -26.21
C VAL A 22 -13.90 -16.08 -24.74
N THR A 23 -14.67 -16.76 -23.88
CA THR A 23 -14.70 -16.48 -22.44
C THR A 23 -13.32 -16.71 -21.81
N HIS A 24 -12.62 -17.78 -22.23
CA HIS A 24 -11.28 -18.06 -21.73
C HIS A 24 -10.26 -16.99 -22.15
N LEU A 25 -10.35 -16.47 -23.39
CA LEU A 25 -9.51 -15.35 -23.85
C LEU A 25 -9.76 -14.05 -23.08
N ASP A 26 -11.02 -13.78 -22.71
CA ASP A 26 -11.35 -12.58 -21.94
C ASP A 26 -10.83 -12.68 -20.49
N ILE A 27 -10.88 -13.87 -19.88
CA ILE A 27 -10.25 -14.11 -18.57
C ILE A 27 -8.73 -13.92 -18.66
N LEU A 28 -8.08 -14.52 -19.65
CA LEU A 28 -6.62 -14.35 -19.85
C LEU A 28 -6.24 -12.88 -19.98
N ARG A 29 -6.98 -12.12 -20.80
CA ARG A 29 -6.74 -10.68 -20.96
C ARG A 29 -6.95 -9.92 -19.64
N ALA A 30 -7.98 -10.27 -18.87
CA ALA A 30 -8.24 -9.64 -17.59
C ALA A 30 -7.12 -9.93 -16.57
N VAL A 31 -6.61 -11.17 -16.55
CA VAL A 31 -5.44 -11.57 -15.74
C VAL A 31 -4.22 -10.74 -16.12
N ASP A 32 -3.84 -10.74 -17.40
CA ASP A 32 -2.67 -10.00 -17.90
C ASP A 32 -2.76 -8.51 -17.54
N MET A 33 -3.91 -7.89 -17.79
CA MET A 33 -4.13 -6.48 -17.45
C MET A 33 -4.04 -6.22 -15.94
N THR A 34 -4.52 -7.15 -15.11
CA THR A 34 -4.47 -7.01 -13.64
C THR A 34 -3.03 -7.12 -13.16
N VAL A 35 -2.30 -8.14 -13.62
CA VAL A 35 -0.88 -8.34 -13.33
C VAL A 35 -0.04 -7.15 -13.77
N ASP A 36 -0.20 -6.68 -15.02
CA ASP A 36 0.54 -5.53 -15.54
C ASP A 36 0.30 -4.25 -14.72
N ASN A 37 -0.94 -4.02 -14.31
CA ASN A 37 -1.26 -2.88 -13.45
C ASN A 37 -0.62 -3.03 -12.08
N LEU A 38 -0.72 -4.20 -11.42
CA LEU A 38 -0.10 -4.45 -10.12
C LEU A 38 1.41 -4.26 -10.19
N VAL A 39 2.08 -4.86 -11.18
CA VAL A 39 3.53 -4.70 -11.38
C VAL A 39 3.90 -3.22 -11.58
N ARG A 40 3.08 -2.44 -12.29
CA ARG A 40 3.30 -0.98 -12.43
C ARG A 40 3.18 -0.27 -11.09
N GLU A 41 2.13 -0.54 -10.32
CA GLU A 41 1.93 0.04 -8.99
C GLU A 41 3.11 -0.30 -8.06
N GLN A 42 3.52 -1.57 -8.01
CA GLN A 42 4.68 -2.01 -7.23
C GLN A 42 5.97 -1.29 -7.63
N ARG A 43 6.20 -0.98 -8.91
CA ARG A 43 7.38 -0.20 -9.34
C ARG A 43 7.33 1.22 -8.77
N MET A 44 6.17 1.85 -8.75
CA MET A 44 5.99 3.17 -8.14
C MET A 44 6.20 3.12 -6.63
N LEU A 45 5.59 2.15 -5.93
CA LEU A 45 5.76 1.93 -4.49
C LEU A 45 7.23 1.72 -4.12
N ARG A 46 7.97 0.90 -4.86
CA ARG A 46 9.42 0.72 -4.65
C ARG A 46 10.20 2.04 -4.84
N GLY A 47 9.76 2.89 -5.77
CA GLY A 47 10.34 4.22 -5.96
C GLY A 47 10.10 5.13 -4.76
N TYR A 48 8.87 5.17 -4.23
CA TYR A 48 8.53 5.94 -3.04
C TYR A 48 9.21 5.41 -1.78
N LEU A 49 9.35 4.09 -1.64
CA LEU A 49 10.07 3.49 -0.52
C LEU A 49 11.53 3.96 -0.49
N ARG A 50 12.22 3.96 -1.64
CA ARG A 50 13.58 4.50 -1.74
C ARG A 50 13.65 5.98 -1.40
N LEU A 51 12.68 6.76 -1.86
CA LEU A 51 12.62 8.18 -1.52
C LEU A 51 12.47 8.40 -0.01
N ALA A 52 11.66 7.57 0.67
CA ALA A 52 11.49 7.63 2.11
C ALA A 52 12.76 7.17 2.86
N GLU A 53 13.45 6.14 2.35
CA GLU A 53 14.76 5.71 2.85
C GLU A 53 15.82 6.83 2.71
N ASP A 54 15.93 7.44 1.53
CA ASP A 54 16.85 8.55 1.28
C ASP A 54 16.53 9.76 2.18
N ALA A 55 15.25 10.05 2.40
CA ALA A 55 14.82 11.13 3.30
C ALA A 55 15.17 10.82 4.76
N LEU A 56 15.02 9.56 5.20
CA LEU A 56 15.41 9.14 6.54
C LEU A 56 16.92 9.25 6.76
N ASP A 57 17.71 8.81 5.78
CA ASP A 57 19.16 8.96 5.82
C ASP A 57 19.57 10.44 5.85
N PHE A 58 18.85 11.30 5.11
CA PHE A 58 19.06 12.74 5.17
C PHE A 58 18.80 13.31 6.56
N VAL A 59 17.66 12.97 7.20
CA VAL A 59 17.34 13.42 8.56
C VAL A 59 18.44 13.02 9.54
N HIS A 60 18.92 11.78 9.50
CA HIS A 60 20.01 11.33 10.37
C HIS A 60 21.37 12.00 10.08
N SER A 61 21.54 12.60 8.90
CA SER A 61 22.76 13.34 8.53
C SER A 61 22.73 14.80 8.95
N CYS A 62 21.57 15.33 9.37
CA CYS A 62 21.42 16.70 9.82
C CYS A 62 22.01 16.88 11.22
N ASP A 63 22.84 17.91 11.40
CA ASP A 63 23.29 18.33 12.73
C ASP A 63 22.10 18.86 13.54
N ALA A 64 22.10 18.60 14.85
CA ALA A 64 21.05 19.02 15.79
C ALA A 64 21.22 20.50 16.21
N ASP A 65 21.34 21.38 15.21
CA ASP A 65 21.52 22.82 15.41
C ASP A 65 20.24 23.62 15.11
N MET A 66 19.26 23.00 14.44
CA MET A 66 18.00 23.61 14.03
C MET A 66 16.93 22.54 13.85
N ALA A 67 15.70 22.84 14.28
CA ALA A 67 14.56 21.99 14.00
C ALA A 67 14.34 21.81 12.49
N LEU A 68 13.99 20.60 12.09
CA LEU A 68 13.63 20.20 10.73
C LEU A 68 12.18 20.54 10.40
N ASP A 69 11.27 20.57 11.39
CA ASP A 69 9.84 20.91 11.21
C ASP A 69 9.43 22.15 12.02
N ASP A 70 9.99 23.32 11.68
CA ASP A 70 9.71 24.59 12.38
C ASP A 70 8.35 25.23 12.06
N ASP A 71 7.59 24.66 11.11
CA ASP A 71 6.32 25.20 10.60
C ASP A 71 5.09 24.46 11.18
N ASP A 72 4.89 24.55 12.51
CA ASP A 72 3.72 23.99 13.22
C ASP A 72 3.49 22.49 12.92
N ASP A 73 4.51 21.66 13.04
CA ASP A 73 4.45 20.20 12.81
C ASP A 73 3.94 19.83 11.40
N THR A 74 4.18 20.67 10.38
CA THR A 74 3.64 20.45 9.03
C THR A 74 4.16 19.16 8.42
N ALA A 75 5.46 18.88 8.50
CA ALA A 75 6.02 17.64 7.98
C ALA A 75 5.48 16.42 8.73
N VAL A 76 5.39 16.48 10.06
CA VAL A 76 4.83 15.41 10.90
C VAL A 76 3.37 15.12 10.54
N LYS A 77 2.53 16.15 10.41
CA LYS A 77 1.11 16.03 10.02
C LYS A 77 0.94 15.44 8.62
N LEU A 78 1.80 15.83 7.67
CA LEU A 78 1.78 15.28 6.31
C LEU A 78 2.14 13.80 6.29
N LEU A 79 3.15 13.39 7.07
CA LEU A 79 3.56 11.98 7.18
C LEU A 79 2.50 11.14 7.88
N GLU A 80 1.84 11.67 8.92
CA GLU A 80 0.71 11.01 9.57
C GLU A 80 -0.48 10.84 8.61
N GLY A 81 -0.79 11.86 7.80
CA GLY A 81 -1.77 11.75 6.73
C GLY A 81 -1.42 10.67 5.71
N ALA A 82 -0.14 10.60 5.31
CA ALA A 82 0.35 9.58 4.39
C ALA A 82 0.24 8.15 4.98
N GLU A 83 0.51 7.95 6.27
CA GLU A 83 0.27 6.67 6.96
C GLU A 83 -1.19 6.23 6.82
N GLY A 84 -2.13 7.16 7.04
CA GLY A 84 -3.56 6.92 6.87
C GLY A 84 -3.94 6.54 5.43
N ASP A 85 -3.40 7.24 4.44
CA ASP A 85 -3.65 6.96 3.02
C ASP A 85 -3.07 5.59 2.60
N ILE A 86 -1.87 5.24 3.08
CA ILE A 86 -1.25 3.94 2.84
C ILE A 86 -2.09 2.82 3.46
N ALA A 87 -2.57 3.00 4.68
CA ALA A 87 -3.44 2.01 5.34
C ALA A 87 -4.78 1.83 4.59
N ALA A 88 -5.38 2.93 4.11
CA ALA A 88 -6.59 2.85 3.30
C ALA A 88 -6.35 2.13 1.96
N MET A 89 -5.20 2.37 1.33
CA MET A 89 -4.79 1.68 0.12
C MET A 89 -4.57 0.19 0.35
N HIS A 90 -3.88 -0.19 1.44
CA HIS A 90 -3.66 -1.58 1.83
C HIS A 90 -4.99 -2.32 2.00
N ALA A 91 -5.92 -1.78 2.78
CA ALA A 91 -7.25 -2.35 2.97
C ALA A 91 -8.04 -2.50 1.66
N ASP A 92 -7.83 -1.61 0.68
CA ASP A 92 -8.45 -1.74 -0.64
C ASP A 92 -7.84 -2.88 -1.47
N PHE A 93 -6.51 -3.03 -1.46
CA PHE A 93 -5.84 -4.15 -2.13
C PHE A 93 -6.18 -5.49 -1.48
N GLU A 94 -6.34 -5.56 -0.16
CA GLU A 94 -6.81 -6.77 0.53
C GLU A 94 -8.20 -7.18 0.05
N ARG A 95 -9.14 -6.23 -0.04
CA ARG A 95 -10.50 -6.51 -0.55
C ARG A 95 -10.46 -7.02 -2.00
N ARG A 96 -9.61 -6.43 -2.84
CA ARG A 96 -9.47 -6.86 -4.24
C ARG A 96 -8.83 -8.24 -4.36
N MET A 97 -7.83 -8.55 -3.53
CA MET A 97 -7.23 -9.88 -3.45
C MET A 97 -8.25 -10.92 -3.00
N GLN A 98 -9.06 -10.62 -1.99
CA GLN A 98 -10.12 -11.51 -1.53
C GLN A 98 -11.16 -11.75 -2.63
N ALA A 99 -11.56 -10.70 -3.36
CA ALA A 99 -12.46 -10.85 -4.49
C ALA A 99 -11.87 -11.72 -5.61
N ALA A 100 -10.55 -11.69 -5.83
CA ALA A 100 -9.89 -12.57 -6.79
C ALA A 100 -9.86 -14.04 -6.31
N LEU A 101 -9.67 -14.28 -5.01
CA LEU A 101 -9.75 -15.61 -4.40
C LEU A 101 -11.16 -16.20 -4.42
N ASP A 102 -12.19 -15.35 -4.39
CA ASP A 102 -13.59 -15.75 -4.40
C ASP A 102 -14.15 -15.92 -5.84
N ASP A 103 -13.38 -15.63 -6.89
CA ASP A 103 -13.84 -15.74 -8.29
C ASP A 103 -13.53 -17.12 -8.87
N ASP A 104 -14.54 -18.00 -8.94
CA ASP A 104 -14.43 -19.37 -9.49
C ASP A 104 -13.84 -19.45 -10.92
N ARG A 105 -13.85 -18.34 -11.67
CA ARG A 105 -13.29 -18.26 -13.03
C ARG A 105 -11.77 -18.10 -13.02
N LEU A 106 -11.21 -17.56 -11.95
CA LEU A 106 -9.78 -17.53 -11.66
C LEU A 106 -9.46 -18.80 -10.89
N ASN A 107 -9.00 -19.84 -11.58
CA ASN A 107 -8.59 -21.08 -10.94
C ASN A 107 -7.21 -21.53 -11.42
N GLY A 108 -6.55 -22.36 -10.60
CA GLY A 108 -5.21 -22.87 -10.89
C GLY A 108 -4.19 -21.74 -11.07
N ASP A 109 -3.38 -21.83 -12.12
CA ASP A 109 -2.25 -20.92 -12.37
C ASP A 109 -2.68 -19.45 -12.52
N HIS A 110 -3.92 -19.17 -12.95
CA HIS A 110 -4.42 -17.80 -13.11
C HIS A 110 -4.72 -17.13 -11.76
N GLU A 111 -5.29 -17.88 -10.82
CA GLU A 111 -5.50 -17.41 -9.45
C GLU A 111 -4.16 -17.11 -8.80
N GLU A 112 -3.21 -18.07 -8.88
CA GLU A 112 -1.90 -17.93 -8.28
C GLU A 112 -1.14 -16.71 -8.82
N ALA A 113 -1.16 -16.50 -10.14
CA ALA A 113 -0.52 -15.35 -10.77
C ALA A 113 -1.06 -14.01 -10.23
N VAL A 114 -2.38 -13.85 -10.16
CA VAL A 114 -3.01 -12.61 -9.68
C VAL A 114 -2.78 -12.41 -8.18
N VAL A 115 -2.99 -13.46 -7.38
CA VAL A 115 -2.90 -13.40 -5.93
C VAL A 115 -1.46 -13.13 -5.47
N ASN A 116 -0.45 -13.69 -6.15
CA ASN A 116 0.94 -13.43 -5.81
C ASN A 116 1.31 -11.95 -6.02
N GLU A 117 0.85 -11.33 -7.09
CA GLU A 117 1.09 -9.90 -7.35
C GLU A 117 0.35 -9.00 -6.34
N TYR A 118 -0.84 -9.41 -5.89
CA TYR A 118 -1.53 -8.72 -4.79
C TYR A 118 -0.74 -8.82 -3.47
N ARG A 119 -0.26 -10.02 -3.12
CA ARG A 119 0.55 -10.23 -1.90
C ARG A 119 1.82 -9.38 -1.91
N GLU A 120 2.53 -9.33 -3.04
CA GLU A 120 3.72 -8.49 -3.17
C GLU A 120 3.38 -7.00 -3.04
N THR A 121 2.24 -6.57 -3.61
CA THR A 121 1.77 -5.19 -3.46
C THR A 121 1.46 -4.85 -2.01
N LEU A 122 0.81 -5.76 -1.27
CA LEU A 122 0.50 -5.59 0.15
C LEU A 122 1.77 -5.52 1.01
N ASP A 123 2.76 -6.39 0.77
CA ASP A 123 4.07 -6.33 1.45
C ASP A 123 4.76 -4.98 1.22
N LEU A 124 4.75 -4.47 -0.01
CA LEU A 124 5.32 -3.15 -0.31
C LEU A 124 4.59 -2.02 0.42
N LEU A 125 3.26 -2.08 0.53
CA LEU A 125 2.48 -1.09 1.28
C LEU A 125 2.78 -1.13 2.78
N GLU A 126 2.91 -2.31 3.37
CA GLU A 126 3.31 -2.47 4.77
C GLU A 126 4.70 -1.90 5.04
N ARG A 127 5.65 -2.18 4.14
CA ARG A 127 7.00 -1.62 4.22
C ARG A 127 7.00 -0.10 4.07
N MET A 128 6.17 0.43 3.17
CA MET A 128 6.03 1.86 2.98
C MET A 128 5.45 2.53 4.23
N HIS A 129 4.37 1.98 4.80
CA HIS A 129 3.81 2.47 6.06
C HIS A 129 4.86 2.48 7.17
N ALA A 130 5.57 1.36 7.37
CA ALA A 130 6.61 1.27 8.39
C ALA A 130 7.75 2.27 8.18
N MET A 131 8.13 2.53 6.92
CA MET A 131 9.17 3.52 6.61
C MET A 131 8.68 4.95 6.84
N THR A 132 7.45 5.28 6.44
CA THR A 132 6.83 6.58 6.72
C THR A 132 6.76 6.86 8.22
N THR A 133 6.35 5.88 9.02
CA THR A 133 6.36 5.99 10.49
C THR A 133 7.76 6.23 11.05
N LYS A 134 8.77 5.50 10.56
CA LYS A 134 10.16 5.71 10.99
C LYS A 134 10.66 7.10 10.65
N LEU A 135 10.39 7.59 9.43
CA LEU A 135 10.77 8.93 9.00
C LEU A 135 10.11 9.99 9.88
N ARG A 136 8.81 9.86 10.15
CA ARG A 136 8.09 10.78 11.03
C ARG A 136 8.70 10.82 12.42
N TRP A 137 9.02 9.66 12.98
CA TRP A 137 9.63 9.58 14.32
C TRP A 137 11.03 10.16 14.35
N ALA A 138 11.84 9.94 13.31
CA ALA A 138 13.18 10.50 13.24
C ALA A 138 13.17 12.03 13.21
N ILE A 139 12.21 12.64 12.50
CA ILE A 139 12.01 14.10 12.51
C ILE A 139 11.63 14.57 13.91
N MET A 140 10.62 13.93 14.53
CA MET A 140 10.18 14.29 15.88
C MET A 140 11.29 14.14 16.93
N GLU A 141 12.13 13.11 16.81
CA GLU A 141 13.28 12.89 17.70
C GLU A 141 14.34 13.97 17.50
N HIS A 142 14.67 14.31 16.25
CA HIS A 142 15.60 15.37 15.93
C HIS A 142 15.13 16.73 16.49
N ASP A 143 13.87 17.10 16.25
CA ASP A 143 13.33 18.37 16.72
C ASP A 143 13.29 18.45 18.25
N ALA A 144 12.96 17.34 18.92
CA ALA A 144 12.97 17.26 20.38
C ALA A 144 14.37 17.41 20.99
N ASP A 145 15.43 17.00 20.28
CA ASP A 145 16.82 17.18 20.72
C ASP A 145 17.29 18.63 20.61
N VAL A 146 16.69 19.42 19.70
CA VAL A 146 17.02 20.84 19.49
C VAL A 146 16.18 21.76 20.38
N ASP A 147 15.00 21.32 20.80
CA ASP A 147 14.10 22.09 21.65
C ASP A 147 14.74 22.48 22.99
N GLU A 148 14.55 23.75 23.39
CA GLU A 148 15.01 24.22 24.69
C GLU A 148 14.28 23.49 25.83
N VAL A 149 15.03 22.88 26.75
CA VAL A 149 14.47 22.31 27.97
C VAL A 149 13.77 23.41 28.76
N THR A 150 12.43 23.37 28.77
CA THR A 150 11.64 24.34 29.51
C THR A 150 11.64 24.00 31.00
N GLY A 151 12.45 24.75 31.76
CA GLY A 151 12.45 24.76 33.22
C GLY A 151 13.59 23.97 33.86
N GLU A 152 14.26 24.60 34.84
CA GLU A 152 15.09 23.89 35.81
C GLU A 152 14.19 23.42 36.96
N PHE A 153 14.14 22.11 37.20
CA PHE A 153 13.37 21.52 38.29
C PHE A 153 14.33 20.85 39.28
N ASP A 154 14.24 21.25 40.54
CA ASP A 154 15.10 20.70 41.60
C ASP A 154 14.74 19.25 41.96
N ASN A 155 13.52 18.82 41.65
CA ASN A 155 13.03 17.46 41.90
C ASN A 155 11.83 17.10 41.00
N ALA A 156 11.45 15.83 41.02
CA ALA A 156 10.35 15.30 40.22
C ALA A 156 8.96 15.87 40.61
N GLU A 157 8.76 16.31 41.86
CA GLU A 157 7.49 16.90 42.30
C GLU A 157 7.27 18.28 41.67
N ASP A 158 8.34 19.06 41.51
CA ASP A 158 8.33 20.37 40.85
C ASP A 158 8.04 20.23 39.34
N LEU A 159 8.63 19.24 38.68
CA LEU A 159 8.32 18.90 37.28
C LEU A 159 6.85 18.50 37.11
N ILE A 160 6.34 17.60 37.97
CA ILE A 160 4.94 17.16 37.92
C ILE A 160 3.97 18.33 38.18
N ALA A 161 4.32 19.24 39.09
CA ALA A 161 3.52 20.43 39.37
C ALA A 161 3.49 21.41 38.19
N HIS A 162 4.58 21.52 37.44
CA HIS A 162 4.65 22.34 36.23
C HIS A 162 3.81 21.76 35.09
N LEU A 163 3.96 20.46 34.78
CA LEU A 163 3.21 19.78 33.73
C LEU A 163 1.69 19.71 33.97
N ARG A 164 1.25 19.81 35.22
CA ARG A 164 -0.19 19.87 35.56
C ARG A 164 -0.82 21.25 35.39
N ARG A 165 0.01 22.29 35.23
CA ARG A 165 -0.42 23.70 35.12
C ARG A 165 -0.27 24.25 33.70
N ALA A 166 0.59 23.64 32.88
CA ALA A 166 0.60 23.79 31.43
C ALA A 166 -0.62 23.08 30.81
#